data_AF-A0A1X0RGD0-F1
#
_entry.id   AF-A0A1X0RGD0-F1
#
_cell.length_a   1.000
_cell.length_b   1.000
_cell.length_c   1.000
_cell.angle_alpha   90.00
_cell.angle_beta   90.00
_cell.angle_gamma   90.00
#
_symmetry.space_group_name_H-M   'P 1'
#
loop_
_entity.id
_entity.type
_entity.pdbx_description
1 polymer ?
#
loop_
_entity_poly.entity_id
_entity_poly.type
_entity_poly.pdbx_seq_one_letter_code
_entity_poly.pdbx_strand_id
1 'polypeptide(L)' 'MTQTNNEINDVLSKLTALGSVLVPMNLVTGLWGMNVQVPGQYQEDLTWFVGIMTSILAFCIVSTLLMRYYNIV' A
#
# COMPACT_ATOMS: atom_id res chain seq x y z
N MET A 1 -27.82 10.54 14.29
CA MET A 1 -26.53 11.16 14.67
C MET A 1 -25.33 10.19 14.57
N THR A 2 -25.52 8.86 14.48
CA THR A 2 -24.40 7.87 14.39
C THR A 2 -24.07 7.40 12.97
N GLN A 3 -25.00 7.44 12.00
CA GLN A 3 -24.74 6.99 10.62
C GLN A 3 -23.69 7.84 9.88
N THR A 4 -23.74 9.16 10.02
CA THR A 4 -22.76 10.08 9.40
C THR A 4 -21.35 9.90 9.97
N ASN A 5 -21.21 9.53 11.25
CA ASN A 5 -19.90 9.23 11.85
C ASN A 5 -19.29 7.94 11.27
N ASN A 6 -20.12 6.93 10.99
CA ASN A 6 -19.64 5.69 10.35
C ASN A 6 -19.22 5.92 8.90
N GLU A 7 -19.94 6.76 8.14
CA GLU A 7 -19.54 7.10 6.77
C GLU A 7 -18.25 7.91 6.74
N ILE A 8 -18.08 8.87 7.65
CA ILE A 8 -16.84 9.64 7.79
C ILE A 8 -15.67 8.71 8.17
N ASN A 9 -15.90 7.76 9.09
CA ASN A 9 -14.87 6.81 9.50
C ASN A 9 -14.50 5.82 8.39
N ASP A 10 -15.47 5.37 7.58
CA ASP A 10 -15.22 4.50 6.42
C ASP A 10 -14.41 5.22 5.32
N VAL A 11 -14.76 6.48 5.04
CA VAL A 11 -14.00 7.31 4.09
C VAL A 11 -12.59 7.59 4.62
N LEU A 12 -12.45 7.92 5.90
CA LEU A 12 -11.16 8.17 6.54
C LEU A 12 -10.27 6.93 6.49
N SER A 13 -10.82 5.75 6.80
CA SER A 13 -10.10 4.47 6.76
C SER A 13 -9.60 4.16 5.35
N LYS A 14 -10.41 4.41 4.32
CA LYS A 14 -10.01 4.27 2.91
C LYS A 14 -8.91 5.26 2.52
N LEU A 15 -8.99 6.51 2.94
CA LEU A 15 -7.95 7.52 2.66
C LEU A 15 -6.63 7.18 3.34
N THR A 16 -6.66 6.71 4.60
CA THR A 16 -5.45 6.25 5.30
C THR A 16 -4.84 5.02 4.64
N ALA A 17 -5.65 4.08 4.16
CA ALA A 17 -5.19 2.93 3.38
C ALA A 17 -4.54 3.35 2.04
N LEU A 18 -5.11 4.33 1.35
CA LEU A 18 -4.49 4.89 0.14
C LEU A 18 -3.16 5.59 0.46
N GLY A 19 -3.10 6.36 1.55
CA GLY A 19 -1.88 7.04 2.00
C GLY A 19 -0.74 6.07 2.32
N SER A 20 -1.04 4.94 2.97
CA SER A 20 -0.03 3.93 3.31
C SER A 20 0.50 3.15 2.11
N VAL A 21 -0.26 3.10 1.00
CA VAL A 21 0.21 2.54 -0.29
C VAL A 21 1.01 3.57 -1.07
N LEU A 22 0.56 4.83 -1.11
CA LEU A 22 1.22 5.89 -1.89
C LEU A 22 2.63 6.23 -1.39
N VAL A 23 2.88 6.19 -0.07
CA VAL A 23 4.20 6.49 0.53
C VAL A 23 5.30 5.55 0.03
N PRO A 24 5.19 4.22 0.16
CA PRO A 24 6.21 3.30 -0.34
C PRO A 24 6.26 3.26 -1.86
N MET A 25 5.14 3.46 -2.58
CA MET A 25 5.17 3.59 -4.04
C MET A 25 6.03 4.77 -4.50
N ASN A 26 5.92 5.93 -3.84
CA ASN A 26 6.73 7.10 -4.17
C ASN A 26 8.21 6.92 -3.79
N LEU A 27 8.50 6.25 -2.68
CA LEU A 27 9.88 5.93 -2.30
C LEU A 27 10.55 5.06 -3.36
N VAL A 28 9.83 4.04 -3.82
CA VAL A 28 10.31 3.03 -4.77
C VAL A 28 10.54 3.64 -6.16
N THR A 29 9.61 4.44 -6.68
CA THR A 29 9.80 5.16 -7.94
C THR A 29 10.86 6.26 -7.83
N GLY A 30 10.97 6.91 -6.67
CA GLY A 30 12.01 7.91 -6.39
C GLY A 30 13.42 7.31 -6.42
N LEU A 31 13.62 6.13 -5.84
CA LEU A 31 14.89 5.41 -5.89
C LEU A 31 15.27 5.02 -7.33
N TRP A 32 14.31 4.64 -8.17
CA TRP A 32 14.52 4.40 -9.61
C TRP A 32 14.77 5.66 -10.44
N GLY A 33 14.31 6.82 -9.98
CA GLY A 33 14.55 8.12 -10.63
C GLY A 33 15.85 8.80 -10.20
N MET A 34 16.52 8.30 -9.17
CA MET A 34 17.83 8.76 -8.71
C MET A 34 18.93 7.88 -9.29
N ASN A 35 20.11 8.45 -9.57
CA ASN A 35 21.31 7.69 -10.05
C ASN A 35 21.92 6.80 -8.95
N VAL A 36 21.08 6.09 -8.19
CA VAL A 36 21.45 5.18 -7.11
C VAL A 36 21.27 3.76 -7.59
N GLN A 37 22.17 2.86 -7.17
CA GLN A 37 22.08 1.48 -7.57
C GLN A 37 20.83 0.81 -7.01
N VAL A 38 19.82 0.65 -7.84
CA VAL A 38 18.55 0.04 -7.47
C VAL A 38 18.66 -1.49 -7.41
N PRO A 39 18.00 -2.16 -6.45
CA PRO A 39 17.86 -3.61 -6.48
C PRO A 39 17.15 -4.01 -7.78
N GLY A 40 17.86 -4.77 -8.63
CA GLY A 40 17.41 -5.15 -9.97
C GLY A 40 18.13 -4.44 -11.13
N GLN A 41 19.08 -3.53 -10.89
CA GLN A 41 19.75 -2.77 -11.97
C GLN A 41 20.47 -3.61 -13.05
N TYR A 42 20.85 -4.86 -12.75
CA TYR A 42 21.51 -5.77 -13.70
C TYR A 42 20.55 -6.80 -14.32
N GLN A 43 19.26 -6.76 -13.98
CA GLN A 43 18.21 -7.59 -14.56
C GLN A 43 17.21 -6.66 -15.25
N GLU A 44 16.99 -6.84 -16.55
CA GLU A 44 15.98 -6.08 -17.32
C GLU A 44 14.54 -6.36 -16.85
N ASP A 45 14.37 -7.29 -15.91
CA ASP A 45 13.08 -7.73 -15.41
C ASP A 45 12.49 -6.78 -14.36
N LEU A 46 11.29 -6.28 -14.65
CA LEU A 46 10.42 -5.56 -13.70
C LEU A 46 9.95 -6.45 -12.54
N THR A 47 10.40 -7.70 -12.44
CA THR A 47 10.04 -8.66 -11.38
C THR A 47 10.30 -8.10 -9.98
N TRP A 48 11.37 -7.33 -9.79
CA TRP A 48 11.66 -6.67 -8.51
C TRP A 48 10.69 -5.53 -8.20
N PHE A 49 10.31 -4.73 -9.21
CA PHE A 49 9.26 -3.70 -9.10
C PHE A 49 7.91 -4.33 -8.74
N VAL A 50 7.52 -5.36 -9.48
CA VAL A 50 6.25 -6.06 -9.27
C VAL A 50 6.26 -6.80 -7.92
N GLY A 51 7.39 -7.33 -7.47
CA GLY A 51 7.53 -7.98 -6.17
C GLY A 51 7.28 -7.01 -5.01
N ILE A 52 7.90 -5.83 -5.04
CA ILE A 52 7.69 -4.79 -4.00
C ILE A 52 6.23 -4.32 -4.04
N MET A 53 5.69 -3.98 -5.21
CA MET A 53 4.28 -3.60 -5.37
C MET A 53 3.32 -4.67 -4.85
N THR A 54 3.53 -5.93 -5.24
CA THR A 54 2.68 -7.05 -4.83
C THR A 54 2.76 -7.28 -3.33
N SER A 55 3.95 -7.14 -2.70
CA SER A 55 4.10 -7.28 -1.25
C SER A 55 3.34 -6.21 -0.47
N ILE A 56 3.39 -4.95 -0.92
CA ILE A 56 2.67 -3.83 -0.29
C ILE A 56 1.16 -4.02 -0.46
N LEU A 57 0.73 -4.40 -1.67
CA LEU A 57 -0.68 -4.65 -1.97
C LEU A 57 -1.22 -5.83 -1.14
N ALA A 58 -0.44 -6.91 -1.04
CA ALA A 58 -0.77 -8.08 -0.24
C ALA A 58 -0.86 -7.72 1.25
N PHE A 59 0.08 -6.93 1.79
CA PHE A 59 0.02 -6.46 3.17
C PHE A 59 -1.23 -5.62 3.44
N CYS A 60 -1.58 -4.72 2.52
CA CYS A 60 -2.76 -3.88 2.63
C CYS A 60 -4.05 -4.74 2.61
N ILE A 61 -4.17 -5.66 1.65
CA ILE A 61 -5.30 -6.59 1.54
C ILE A 61 -5.38 -7.50 2.77
N VAL A 62 -4.26 -8.06 3.23
CA VAL A 62 -4.21 -8.92 4.42
C VAL A 62 -4.62 -8.14 5.66
N SER A 63 -4.17 -6.89 5.83
CA SER A 63 -4.58 -6.02 6.93
C SER A 63 -6.08 -5.73 6.90
N THR A 64 -6.63 -5.36 5.76
CA THR A 64 -8.08 -5.10 5.61
C THR A 64 -8.91 -6.37 5.76
N LEU A 65 -8.44 -7.52 5.25
CA LEU A 65 -9.11 -8.81 5.43
C LEU A 65 -9.02 -9.31 6.86
N LEU A 66 -7.88 -9.14 7.55
CA LEU A 66 -7.75 -9.43 8.98
C LEU A 66 -8.70 -8.58 9.80
N MET A 67 -8.76 -7.28 9.51
CA MET A 67 -9.69 -6.35 10.18
C MET A 67 -11.14 -6.78 9.97
N ARG A 68 -11.46 -7.31 8.79
CA ARG A 68 -12.81 -7.83 8.47
C ARG A 68 -13.08 -9.22 9.03
N TYR A 69 -12.06 -10.08 9.13
CA TYR A 69 -12.15 -11.44 9.66
C TYR A 69 -12.23 -11.45 11.20
N TYR A 70 -11.55 -10.53 11.86
CA TYR A 70 -11.55 -10.44 13.33
C TYR A 70 -12.85 -9.90 13.94
N ASN A 71 -13.86 -9.47 13.14
CA ASN A 71 -15.22 -9.17 13.62
C ASN A 71 -15.25 -8.38 14.96
N ILE A 72 -14.34 -7.42 15.12
CA ILE A 72 -14.43 -6.40 16.16
C ILE A 72 -15.12 -5.20 15.49
N VAL A 73 -16.42 -5.37 15.24
CA VAL A 73 -17.54 -4.42 15.11
C VAL A 73 -18.70 -5.12 14.41
#